data_AF-A0A1G6H3A8-F1
#
_entry.id   AF-A0A1G6H3A8-F1
#
_cell.length_a   1.000
_cell.length_b   1.000
_cell.length_c   1.000
_cell.angle_alpha   90.00
_cell.angle_beta   90.00
_cell.angle_gamma   90.00
#
_symmetry.space_group_name_H-M   'P 1'
#
loop_
_entity.id
_entity.type
_entity.pdbx_description
1 polymer ?
#
loop_
_entity_poly.entity_id
_entity_poly.type
_entity_poly.pdbx_seq_one_letter_code
_entity_poly.pdbx_strand_id
1 'polypeptide(L)'
;MIKRTTDLFQFSAIGFAVYVAMCSNVFALEKLEEEELAASTGEGIALIPQEFSMRFNGADDTGIGTLDTGYVRLIPVGPVTAEAKADGFEKADVYLYGFSISQSNADYGENRTADDWGTPFGRAITSWGSANNPWLIKTVTATDVANFAGDTNNTVPYISLEAPLYEANVSQSDAQSAYNLKMNMWMDAYQRDSNVAEVLNTETGLSNRLRLNFAFDGFGINGSNLKIFSTLDGVNAGNVGQGLDPSYNKTLGMAGLIRINSGDTSNLRAKVTQGSVTRSTIVNNATLASNYSGADFKTTYMPLVKNGYGNQLCGSSTNNNGKTSSNNSAHCLTREGVRTITATATATNSWSKPDQLPSVLKIGTQEIGDAGSSPAFGGNAPVFNSSSATGTSDGIYLYGLNANIVLGSLSQPLIFNTDDGSNFSMELTRIPNQENVYKKIYTDYSGQDASYLGSTCNVHQCGTTQSYGGKDYQGSNATHSSITIGSTVYDPTTNTLTAYNGAEAIGISFGEMVNATGLTATNTQNYQQSYQSTRSCNTNWLGNCNGGWGNWGNWQQTANTKYTQNTNGQIYQTISNVPLTNTLNVTPKSIGNNLGSAVIDGVLIQHLKFSTTGLN
;
A
#
# COMPACT_ATOMS: atom_id res chain seq x y z
N MET A 1 -62.32 -0.89 24.02
CA MET A 1 -62.53 -1.67 25.26
C MET A 1 -62.05 -3.09 24.96
N ILE A 2 -60.98 -3.67 25.56
CA ILE A 2 -60.76 -4.02 27.00
C ILE A 2 -61.76 -5.11 27.42
N LYS A 3 -61.45 -6.31 27.96
CA LYS A 3 -60.26 -7.18 28.30
C LYS A 3 -60.81 -8.65 28.38
N ARG A 4 -60.13 -9.81 28.50
CA ARG A 4 -58.75 -10.37 28.55
C ARG A 4 -58.86 -11.85 28.01
N THR A 5 -57.90 -12.75 27.75
CA THR A 5 -56.42 -12.90 27.81
C THR A 5 -55.69 -13.20 29.14
N THR A 6 -55.74 -14.48 29.60
CA THR A 6 -54.70 -15.20 30.38
C THR A 6 -54.69 -16.71 30.05
N ASP A 7 -53.62 -17.44 30.47
CA ASP A 7 -53.50 -18.91 30.67
C ASP A 7 -52.48 -19.70 29.80
N LEU A 8 -51.76 -19.07 28.87
CA LEU A 8 -50.73 -19.76 28.03
C LEU A 8 -49.27 -19.40 28.36
N PHE A 9 -48.98 -18.81 29.53
CA PHE A 9 -47.71 -18.10 29.78
C PHE A 9 -46.83 -18.67 30.92
N GLN A 10 -46.93 -19.96 31.24
CA GLN A 10 -46.16 -20.59 32.35
C GLN A 10 -45.19 -21.71 31.96
N PHE A 11 -45.09 -22.11 30.70
CA PHE A 11 -44.14 -23.16 30.27
C PHE A 11 -42.79 -22.64 29.72
N SER A 12 -42.71 -21.37 29.30
CA SER A 12 -41.50 -20.79 28.69
C SER A 12 -40.39 -20.44 29.69
N ALA A 13 -40.74 -20.03 30.91
CA ALA A 13 -39.77 -19.55 31.90
C ALA A 13 -38.78 -20.63 32.39
N ILE A 14 -39.25 -21.87 32.55
CA ILE A 14 -38.40 -22.97 33.03
C ILE A 14 -37.38 -23.39 31.96
N GLY A 15 -37.78 -23.43 30.69
CA GLY A 15 -36.86 -23.72 29.58
C GLY A 15 -35.73 -22.68 29.49
N PHE A 16 -36.06 -21.39 29.61
CA PHE A 16 -35.08 -20.31 29.64
C PHE A 16 -34.15 -20.39 30.86
N ALA A 17 -34.70 -20.66 32.05
CA ALA A 17 -33.90 -20.80 33.28
C ALA A 17 -32.93 -22.00 33.23
N VAL A 18 -33.34 -23.14 32.66
CA VAL A 18 -32.46 -24.31 32.49
C VAL A 18 -31.38 -24.04 31.43
N TYR A 19 -31.71 -23.33 30.35
CA TYR A 19 -30.73 -22.92 29.32
C TYR A 19 -29.66 -22.01 29.91
N VAL A 20 -30.06 -20.97 30.67
CA VAL A 20 -29.14 -20.06 31.37
C VAL A 20 -28.29 -20.80 32.41
N ALA A 21 -28.86 -21.77 33.13
CA ALA A 21 -28.14 -22.58 34.11
C ALA A 21 -27.17 -23.63 33.51
N MET A 22 -27.21 -23.86 32.19
CA MET A 22 -26.30 -24.77 31.48
C MET A 22 -25.20 -24.04 30.69
N CYS A 23 -25.29 -22.72 30.53
CA CYS A 23 -24.18 -21.90 30.04
C CYS A 23 -23.12 -21.69 31.14
N SER A 24 -21.97 -22.32 30.99
CA SER A 24 -20.89 -22.29 31.98
C SER A 24 -20.29 -20.90 32.19
N ASN A 25 -20.21 -20.48 33.46
CA ASN A 25 -19.40 -19.35 33.95
C ASN A 25 -19.68 -17.96 33.33
N VAL A 26 -20.96 -17.61 33.20
CA VAL A 26 -21.37 -16.20 33.05
C VAL A 26 -21.29 -15.50 34.41
N PHE A 27 -20.19 -14.79 34.69
CA PHE A 27 -20.14 -13.80 35.77
C PHE A 27 -20.90 -12.54 35.32
N ALA A 28 -22.17 -12.42 35.69
CA ALA A 28 -22.98 -11.25 35.33
C ALA A 28 -23.92 -10.81 36.46
N LEU A 29 -23.92 -9.49 36.71
CA LEU A 29 -25.03 -8.72 37.27
C LEU A 29 -25.50 -9.14 38.68
N GLU A 30 -24.59 -9.05 39.65
CA GLU A 30 -25.00 -8.70 41.02
C GLU A 30 -25.47 -7.24 41.05
N LYS A 31 -26.50 -6.94 41.85
CA LYS A 31 -27.10 -5.60 41.93
C LYS A 31 -26.30 -4.72 42.90
N LEU A 32 -25.26 -4.08 42.40
CA LEU A 32 -24.61 -2.95 43.09
C LEU A 32 -25.64 -1.85 43.39
N GLU A 33 -25.48 -1.17 44.52
CA GLU A 33 -26.38 -0.07 44.90
C GLU A 33 -25.91 1.26 44.29
N GLU A 34 -26.84 2.17 44.04
CA GLU A 34 -26.62 3.40 43.24
C GLU A 34 -25.52 4.32 43.82
N GLU A 35 -25.28 4.25 45.13
CA GLU A 35 -24.26 5.01 45.84
C GLU A 35 -22.83 4.43 45.71
N GLU A 36 -22.69 3.13 45.39
CA GLU A 36 -21.40 2.53 45.03
C GLU A 36 -21.04 2.81 43.56
N LEU A 37 -22.05 2.76 42.67
CA LEU A 37 -21.90 3.09 41.24
C LEU A 37 -21.35 4.52 41.05
N ALA A 38 -21.76 5.47 41.90
CA ALA A 38 -21.29 6.84 41.88
C ALA A 38 -19.81 7.03 42.28
N ALA A 39 -19.22 6.05 42.97
CA ALA A 39 -17.79 6.01 43.32
C ALA A 39 -16.95 5.14 42.36
N SER A 40 -17.60 4.36 41.50
CA SER A 40 -17.01 3.34 40.62
C SER A 40 -16.53 3.91 39.28
N THR A 41 -15.34 4.50 39.25
CA THR A 41 -14.75 5.03 38.02
C THR A 41 -14.10 3.95 37.14
N GLY A 42 -14.90 3.32 36.28
CA GLY A 42 -14.37 2.47 35.19
C GLY A 42 -15.22 1.29 34.75
N GLU A 43 -16.53 1.27 35.09
CA GLU A 43 -17.40 0.15 34.75
C GLU A 43 -17.52 -0.08 33.24
N GLY A 44 -17.62 -1.35 32.87
CA GLY A 44 -17.71 -1.78 31.48
C GLY A 44 -18.06 -3.26 31.33
N ILE A 45 -18.58 -3.58 30.16
CA ILE A 45 -18.95 -4.94 29.75
C ILE A 45 -17.72 -5.58 29.08
N ALA A 46 -17.25 -6.68 29.65
CA ALA A 46 -16.28 -7.56 29.01
C ALA A 46 -17.01 -8.61 28.16
N LEU A 47 -16.55 -8.84 26.93
CA LEU A 47 -17.13 -9.82 26.00
C LEU A 47 -16.02 -10.73 25.45
N ILE A 48 -16.31 -12.03 25.35
CA ILE A 48 -15.43 -13.02 24.71
C ILE A 48 -16.29 -13.87 23.76
N PRO A 49 -16.39 -13.48 22.46
CA PRO A 49 -17.04 -14.31 21.46
C PRO A 49 -16.30 -15.66 21.33
N GLN A 50 -17.02 -16.77 21.44
CA GLN A 50 -16.51 -18.14 21.30
C GLN A 50 -17.42 -18.93 20.37
N GLU A 51 -16.85 -19.83 19.56
CA GLU A 51 -17.52 -20.51 18.44
C GLU A 51 -18.39 -19.55 17.59
N PHE A 52 -17.85 -18.34 17.38
CA PHE A 52 -18.60 -17.19 16.89
C PHE A 52 -18.41 -16.96 15.39
N SER A 53 -19.46 -16.56 14.69
CA SER A 53 -19.37 -16.07 13.31
C SER A 53 -20.58 -15.21 12.95
N MET A 54 -20.45 -14.42 11.88
CA MET A 54 -21.52 -13.60 11.33
C MET A 54 -21.64 -13.81 9.83
N ARG A 55 -22.88 -13.86 9.33
CA ARG A 55 -23.18 -13.97 7.90
C ARG A 55 -24.51 -13.30 7.58
N PHE A 56 -24.54 -12.53 6.50
CA PHE A 56 -25.74 -11.89 5.98
C PHE A 56 -26.45 -12.89 5.05
N ASN A 57 -27.29 -13.73 5.65
CA ASN A 57 -28.13 -14.69 4.92
C ASN A 57 -29.29 -13.95 4.23
N GLY A 58 -29.72 -14.49 3.09
CA GLY A 58 -30.91 -14.01 2.36
C GLY A 58 -32.21 -14.41 3.05
N ALA A 59 -33.33 -14.17 2.37
CA ALA A 59 -34.63 -14.68 2.82
C ALA A 59 -34.62 -16.21 2.81
N ASP A 60 -34.81 -16.81 3.98
CA ASP A 60 -34.80 -18.26 4.21
C ASP A 60 -36.12 -18.70 4.84
N ASP A 61 -37.16 -18.74 4.00
CA ASP A 61 -38.50 -19.23 4.37
C ASP A 61 -38.51 -20.75 4.70
N THR A 62 -37.34 -21.41 4.62
CA THR A 62 -37.15 -22.84 4.86
C THR A 62 -36.37 -23.19 6.14
N GLY A 63 -35.67 -22.24 6.76
CA GLY A 63 -34.85 -22.46 7.97
C GLY A 63 -33.56 -23.25 7.74
N ILE A 64 -32.98 -23.21 6.54
CA ILE A 64 -31.78 -24.00 6.15
C ILE A 64 -30.52 -23.11 6.03
N GLY A 65 -30.65 -21.79 5.95
CA GLY A 65 -29.56 -20.81 6.06
C GLY A 65 -28.54 -20.80 4.91
N THR A 66 -28.81 -21.49 3.81
CA THR A 66 -27.86 -21.79 2.71
C THR A 66 -27.74 -20.73 1.61
N LEU A 67 -28.53 -19.65 1.66
CA LEU A 67 -28.46 -18.57 0.67
C LEU A 67 -27.72 -17.39 1.26
N ASP A 68 -26.48 -17.24 0.84
CA ASP A 68 -25.49 -16.29 1.37
C ASP A 68 -25.68 -14.88 0.78
N THR A 69 -26.93 -14.43 0.69
CA THR A 69 -27.37 -13.40 -0.26
C THR A 69 -28.08 -12.23 0.40
N GLY A 70 -28.03 -12.14 1.73
CA GLY A 70 -28.53 -10.99 2.49
C GLY A 70 -27.74 -9.75 2.12
N TYR A 71 -28.45 -8.64 1.86
CA TYR A 71 -27.88 -7.49 1.17
C TYR A 71 -28.18 -6.14 1.81
N VAL A 72 -27.21 -5.23 1.68
CA VAL A 72 -27.34 -3.80 1.91
C VAL A 72 -27.39 -3.12 0.55
N ARG A 73 -28.46 -2.37 0.27
CA ARG A 73 -28.59 -1.58 -0.95
C ARG A 73 -28.26 -0.11 -0.67
N LEU A 74 -27.28 0.42 -1.38
CA LEU A 74 -26.88 1.82 -1.35
C LEU A 74 -27.57 2.54 -2.51
N ILE A 75 -28.43 3.50 -2.20
CA ILE A 75 -29.25 4.23 -3.17
C ILE A 75 -28.75 5.68 -3.27
N PRO A 76 -28.34 6.18 -4.44
CA PRO A 76 -27.91 7.56 -4.61
C PRO A 76 -29.10 8.53 -4.57
N VAL A 77 -29.16 9.34 -3.51
CA VAL A 77 -30.14 10.43 -3.34
C VAL A 77 -29.79 11.68 -4.17
N GLY A 78 -30.76 12.59 -4.34
CA GLY A 78 -30.60 13.81 -5.16
C GLY A 78 -30.76 13.59 -6.68
N PRO A 79 -30.83 14.67 -7.49
CA PRO A 79 -30.85 14.57 -8.95
C PRO A 79 -29.43 14.35 -9.53
N VAL A 80 -29.35 13.87 -10.78
CA VAL A 80 -28.13 14.00 -11.59
C VAL A 80 -28.05 15.46 -12.07
N THR A 81 -26.87 16.09 -12.02
CA THR A 81 -26.71 17.49 -12.44
C THR A 81 -26.89 17.67 -13.94
N ALA A 82 -27.12 18.91 -14.40
CA ALA A 82 -27.30 19.20 -15.82
C ALA A 82 -26.03 18.88 -16.63
N GLU A 83 -24.86 19.11 -16.05
CA GLU A 83 -23.54 18.86 -16.60
C GLU A 83 -23.29 17.36 -16.69
N ALA A 84 -23.47 16.63 -15.58
CA ALA A 84 -23.30 15.18 -15.55
C ALA A 84 -24.27 14.46 -16.50
N LYS A 85 -25.50 14.97 -16.66
CA LYS A 85 -26.47 14.46 -17.63
C LYS A 85 -26.12 14.82 -19.08
N ALA A 86 -25.44 15.94 -19.32
CA ALA A 86 -24.93 16.31 -20.65
C ALA A 86 -23.73 15.43 -21.08
N ASP A 87 -22.87 15.05 -20.13
CA ASP A 87 -21.79 14.07 -20.33
C ASP A 87 -22.29 12.62 -20.42
N GLY A 88 -23.60 12.38 -20.21
CA GLY A 88 -24.24 11.07 -20.33
C GLY A 88 -24.11 10.17 -19.10
N PHE A 89 -23.74 10.72 -17.93
CA PHE A 89 -23.70 9.97 -16.68
C PHE A 89 -25.12 9.72 -16.13
N GLU A 90 -25.29 8.54 -15.54
CA GLU A 90 -26.51 8.10 -14.86
C GLU A 90 -26.22 7.72 -13.41
N LYS A 91 -27.27 7.36 -12.65
CA LYS A 91 -27.12 6.94 -11.25
C LYS A 91 -26.52 5.55 -11.15
N ALA A 92 -25.74 5.30 -10.09
CA ALA A 92 -25.24 3.97 -9.75
C ALA A 92 -25.99 3.40 -8.55
N ASP A 93 -26.79 2.35 -8.74
CA ASP A 93 -27.40 1.57 -7.67
C ASP A 93 -26.45 0.44 -7.26
N VAL A 94 -26.08 0.38 -5.98
CA VAL A 94 -25.07 -0.59 -5.50
C VAL A 94 -25.68 -1.52 -4.47
N TYR A 95 -25.46 -2.83 -4.65
CA TYR A 95 -25.91 -3.90 -3.78
C TYR A 95 -24.67 -4.60 -3.21
N LEU A 96 -24.47 -4.53 -1.89
CA LEU A 96 -23.45 -5.27 -1.16
C LEU A 96 -24.10 -6.48 -0.49
N TYR A 97 -23.65 -7.69 -0.78
CA TYR A 97 -24.34 -8.91 -0.33
C TYR A 97 -23.40 -10.03 0.13
N GLY A 98 -23.93 -10.91 0.97
CA GLY A 98 -23.19 -12.05 1.53
C GLY A 98 -22.08 -11.68 2.50
N PHE A 99 -22.14 -10.46 3.07
CA PHE A 99 -21.18 -10.00 4.07
C PHE A 99 -21.04 -11.02 5.20
N SER A 100 -19.80 -11.41 5.49
CA SER A 100 -19.51 -12.40 6.53
C SER A 100 -18.20 -12.11 7.26
N ILE A 101 -18.16 -12.55 8.52
CA ILE A 101 -16.96 -12.60 9.36
C ILE A 101 -16.90 -14.00 9.99
N SER A 102 -15.77 -14.67 9.80
CA SER A 102 -15.49 -16.05 10.22
C SER A 102 -14.00 -16.20 10.54
N GLN A 103 -13.56 -17.38 10.95
CA GLN A 103 -12.14 -17.75 10.99
C GLN A 103 -11.75 -18.42 9.66
N SER A 104 -10.54 -18.19 9.17
CA SER A 104 -9.98 -18.87 7.98
C SER A 104 -10.06 -20.39 8.10
N ASN A 105 -10.20 -21.09 6.97
CA ASN A 105 -10.16 -22.55 6.92
C ASN A 105 -8.75 -23.08 7.22
N ALA A 106 -7.71 -22.46 6.66
CA ALA A 106 -6.33 -22.64 7.09
C ALA A 106 -6.14 -22.24 8.57
N ASP A 107 -5.24 -22.93 9.27
CA ASP A 107 -4.85 -22.59 10.65
C ASP A 107 -3.90 -21.37 10.71
N TYR A 108 -3.72 -20.80 11.90
CA TYR A 108 -2.82 -19.65 12.06
C TYR A 108 -1.37 -20.07 11.80
N GLY A 109 -0.66 -19.29 10.96
CA GLY A 109 0.69 -19.62 10.50
C GLY A 109 0.75 -20.65 9.35
N GLU A 110 -0.33 -21.37 9.04
CA GLU A 110 -0.36 -22.32 7.93
C GLU A 110 -0.52 -21.65 6.57
N ASN A 111 -0.16 -22.38 5.52
CA ASN A 111 -0.20 -21.87 4.15
C ASN A 111 -1.64 -21.80 3.58
N ARG A 112 -2.08 -20.60 3.18
CA ARG A 112 -3.33 -20.42 2.43
C ARG A 112 -3.21 -20.79 0.96
N THR A 113 -4.35 -21.20 0.41
CA THR A 113 -4.55 -21.67 -0.96
C THR A 113 -5.79 -21.05 -1.59
N ALA A 114 -6.02 -21.33 -2.86
CA ALA A 114 -7.20 -20.88 -3.58
C ALA A 114 -8.53 -21.41 -3.03
N ASP A 115 -8.51 -22.48 -2.23
CA ASP A 115 -9.69 -23.05 -1.59
C ASP A 115 -10.05 -22.28 -0.30
N ASP A 116 -9.05 -21.65 0.33
CA ASP A 116 -9.23 -20.76 1.48
C ASP A 116 -9.86 -19.43 1.04
N TRP A 117 -9.12 -18.56 0.35
CA TRP A 117 -9.65 -17.24 -0.05
C TRP A 117 -10.73 -17.32 -1.14
N GLY A 118 -10.93 -18.48 -1.78
CA GLY A 118 -11.96 -18.70 -2.79
C GLY A 118 -13.36 -18.98 -2.24
N THR A 119 -13.46 -19.52 -1.03
CA THR A 119 -14.75 -19.87 -0.42
C THR A 119 -15.39 -18.66 0.28
N PRO A 120 -16.72 -18.48 0.20
CA PRO A 120 -17.42 -17.29 0.72
C PRO A 120 -17.54 -17.23 2.25
N PHE A 121 -17.03 -18.23 2.96
CA PHE A 121 -17.03 -18.34 4.41
C PHE A 121 -15.92 -19.29 4.85
N GLY A 122 -15.56 -19.25 6.13
CA GLY A 122 -14.62 -20.19 6.73
C GLY A 122 -15.29 -21.10 7.75
N ARG A 123 -14.79 -21.06 8.99
CA ARG A 123 -15.34 -21.77 10.16
C ARG A 123 -15.66 -20.79 11.30
N ALA A 124 -16.29 -21.28 12.35
CA ALA A 124 -16.50 -20.50 13.57
C ALA A 124 -15.16 -20.03 14.17
N ILE A 125 -15.15 -18.82 14.74
CA ILE A 125 -14.02 -18.23 15.45
C ILE A 125 -13.99 -18.84 16.85
N THR A 126 -13.01 -19.71 17.11
CA THR A 126 -12.95 -20.49 18.36
C THR A 126 -12.95 -19.60 19.61
N SER A 127 -12.15 -18.52 19.64
CA SER A 127 -12.24 -17.49 20.68
C SER A 127 -11.70 -16.16 20.17
N TRP A 128 -12.47 -15.08 20.33
CA TRP A 128 -12.06 -13.72 19.97
C TRP A 128 -11.62 -12.93 21.20
N GLY A 129 -10.42 -13.27 21.69
CA GLY A 129 -9.87 -12.78 22.96
C GLY A 129 -9.85 -13.86 24.05
N SER A 130 -9.48 -13.47 25.27
CA SER A 130 -9.34 -14.36 26.43
C SER A 130 -9.82 -13.67 27.71
N ALA A 131 -9.88 -14.39 28.84
CA ALA A 131 -10.29 -13.82 30.13
C ALA A 131 -9.39 -12.65 30.60
N ASN A 132 -8.11 -12.66 30.22
CA ASN A 132 -7.16 -11.57 30.52
C ASN A 132 -7.09 -10.50 29.42
N ASN A 133 -7.70 -10.75 28.26
CA ASN A 133 -7.69 -9.88 27.09
C ASN A 133 -9.03 -9.99 26.31
N PRO A 134 -10.15 -9.54 26.89
CA PRO A 134 -11.47 -9.61 26.25
C PRO A 134 -11.70 -8.39 25.32
N TRP A 135 -12.82 -8.41 24.60
CA TRP A 135 -13.43 -7.17 24.11
C TRP A 135 -13.95 -6.34 25.30
N LEU A 136 -13.84 -5.02 25.24
CA LEU A 136 -14.34 -4.11 26.28
C LEU A 136 -15.28 -3.05 25.71
N ILE A 137 -16.41 -2.84 26.39
CA ILE A 137 -17.31 -1.69 26.20
C ILE A 137 -17.38 -0.96 27.54
N LYS A 138 -16.66 0.15 27.70
CA LYS A 138 -16.46 0.80 29.01
C LYS A 138 -16.58 2.32 28.95
N THR A 139 -16.99 2.94 30.06
CA THR A 139 -17.02 4.41 30.20
C THR A 139 -15.79 4.88 30.95
N VAL A 140 -15.07 5.86 30.41
CA VAL A 140 -13.82 6.37 30.99
C VAL A 140 -13.80 7.89 30.93
N THR A 141 -13.30 8.54 31.99
CA THR A 141 -13.02 9.98 31.99
C THR A 141 -11.52 10.21 31.84
N ALA A 142 -11.09 10.81 30.74
CA ALA A 142 -9.73 11.32 30.61
C ALA A 142 -9.59 12.67 31.33
N THR A 143 -8.48 12.88 32.02
CA THR A 143 -8.02 14.19 32.52
C THR A 143 -7.03 14.81 31.53
N ASP A 144 -6.66 16.07 31.78
CA ASP A 144 -5.54 16.76 31.14
C ASP A 144 -5.60 16.85 29.60
N VAL A 145 -6.85 16.85 29.09
CA VAL A 145 -7.17 16.96 27.67
C VAL A 145 -7.10 18.45 27.28
N ALA A 146 -6.43 18.73 26.15
CA ALA A 146 -6.40 20.09 25.60
C ALA A 146 -7.73 20.40 24.89
N ASN A 147 -8.32 21.55 25.20
CA ASN A 147 -9.45 22.10 24.43
C ASN A 147 -8.96 22.78 23.12
N PHE A 148 -9.87 23.31 22.31
CA PHE A 148 -9.49 23.96 21.03
C PHE A 148 -8.77 25.31 21.18
N ALA A 149 -8.78 25.92 22.36
CA ALA A 149 -7.95 27.09 22.67
C ALA A 149 -6.52 26.68 23.09
N GLY A 150 -6.37 25.52 23.70
CA GLY A 150 -5.10 24.98 24.22
C GLY A 150 -5.07 24.69 25.72
N ASP A 151 -6.13 24.97 26.46
CA ASP A 151 -6.14 24.81 27.92
C ASP A 151 -6.11 23.31 28.27
N THR A 152 -5.14 22.89 29.09
CA THR A 152 -4.85 21.46 29.36
C THR A 152 -5.41 20.93 30.68
N ASN A 153 -6.43 21.58 31.27
CA ASN A 153 -7.03 21.14 32.54
C ASN A 153 -8.48 20.61 32.36
N ASN A 154 -8.84 20.16 31.15
CA ASN A 154 -10.19 19.70 30.86
C ASN A 154 -10.34 18.19 31.05
N THR A 155 -11.54 17.78 31.50
CA THR A 155 -11.94 16.38 31.57
C THR A 155 -12.87 16.02 30.41
N VAL A 156 -12.71 14.83 29.84
CA VAL A 156 -13.57 14.29 28.76
C VAL A 156 -14.05 12.89 29.14
N PRO A 157 -15.35 12.71 29.47
CA PRO A 157 -15.95 11.39 29.53
C PRO A 157 -16.17 10.85 28.11
N TYR A 158 -15.82 9.59 27.89
CA TYR A 158 -16.00 8.89 26.62
C TYR A 158 -16.44 7.44 26.84
N ILE A 159 -17.23 6.92 25.90
CA ILE A 159 -17.49 5.49 25.77
C ILE A 159 -16.38 4.93 24.87
N SER A 160 -15.70 3.88 25.33
CA SER A 160 -14.66 3.16 24.60
C SER A 160 -15.18 1.79 24.16
N LEU A 161 -15.05 1.50 22.86
CA LEU A 161 -15.24 0.18 22.26
C LEU A 161 -13.85 -0.34 21.90
N GLU A 162 -13.39 -1.42 22.53
CA GLU A 162 -12.02 -1.90 22.41
C GLU A 162 -12.02 -3.38 22.02
N ALA A 163 -11.29 -3.72 20.95
CA ALA A 163 -10.93 -5.09 20.64
C ALA A 163 -9.86 -5.58 21.64
N PRO A 164 -9.73 -6.91 21.84
CA PRO A 164 -8.60 -7.49 22.57
C PRO A 164 -7.28 -6.86 22.11
N LEU A 165 -6.41 -6.49 23.05
CA LEU A 165 -5.10 -5.92 22.76
C LEU A 165 -4.27 -6.88 21.88
N TYR A 166 -3.44 -6.32 21.02
CA TYR A 166 -2.61 -7.11 20.11
C TYR A 166 -1.41 -7.70 20.87
N GLU A 167 -1.37 -9.02 21.05
CA GLU A 167 -0.26 -9.72 21.73
C GLU A 167 1.04 -9.58 20.94
N ALA A 168 2.14 -9.30 21.65
CA ALA A 168 3.47 -9.20 21.06
C ALA A 168 4.00 -10.54 20.50
N ASN A 169 3.42 -11.67 20.93
CA ASN A 169 3.74 -13.03 20.47
C ASN A 169 2.46 -13.81 20.15
N VAL A 170 1.87 -13.53 18.99
CA VAL A 170 0.62 -14.17 18.50
C VAL A 170 0.75 -15.70 18.42
N SER A 171 1.95 -16.22 18.10
CA SER A 171 2.24 -17.66 18.08
C SER A 171 2.14 -18.35 19.46
N GLN A 172 1.91 -17.60 20.54
CA GLN A 172 1.59 -18.11 21.88
C GLN A 172 0.28 -17.51 22.44
N SER A 173 -0.58 -16.96 21.58
CA SER A 173 -1.92 -16.51 21.94
C SER A 173 -2.87 -17.68 22.19
N ASP A 174 -3.67 -17.59 23.25
CA ASP A 174 -4.78 -18.51 23.52
C ASP A 174 -5.99 -18.24 22.60
N ALA A 175 -5.90 -17.18 21.79
CA ALA A 175 -6.92 -16.69 20.88
C ALA A 175 -6.34 -16.43 19.47
N GLN A 176 -5.45 -17.30 18.97
CA GLN A 176 -4.87 -17.22 17.61
C GLN A 176 -5.91 -17.05 16.50
N SER A 177 -7.11 -17.57 16.70
CA SER A 177 -8.27 -17.42 15.83
C SER A 177 -8.68 -15.95 15.60
N ALA A 178 -8.48 -15.06 16.57
CA ALA A 178 -8.68 -13.61 16.45
C ALA A 178 -7.68 -12.90 15.51
N TYR A 179 -6.57 -13.57 15.17
CA TYR A 179 -5.53 -13.11 14.24
C TYR A 179 -5.57 -13.88 12.91
N ASN A 180 -6.60 -14.70 12.71
CA ASN A 180 -6.79 -15.55 11.53
C ASN A 180 -8.25 -15.48 11.03
N LEU A 181 -8.79 -14.27 11.01
CA LEU A 181 -10.14 -13.96 10.56
C LEU A 181 -10.22 -14.03 9.03
N LYS A 182 -11.44 -14.25 8.56
CA LYS A 182 -11.84 -14.28 7.17
C LYS A 182 -13.11 -13.46 6.98
N MET A 183 -13.09 -12.56 6.01
CA MET A 183 -14.20 -11.71 5.60
C MET A 183 -14.46 -11.92 4.11
N ASN A 184 -15.73 -12.08 3.73
CA ASN A 184 -16.13 -12.11 2.33
C ASN A 184 -17.36 -11.22 2.12
N MET A 185 -17.43 -10.57 0.97
CA MET A 185 -18.63 -9.91 0.46
C MET A 185 -18.59 -9.81 -1.07
N TRP A 186 -19.75 -9.68 -1.68
CA TRP A 186 -19.90 -9.36 -3.09
C TRP A 186 -20.50 -7.98 -3.28
N MET A 187 -20.26 -7.39 -4.44
CA MET A 187 -20.87 -6.13 -4.88
C MET A 187 -21.39 -6.27 -6.30
N ASP A 188 -22.64 -5.87 -6.52
CA ASP A 188 -23.16 -5.51 -7.84
C ASP A 188 -23.42 -4.00 -7.88
N ALA A 189 -22.77 -3.28 -8.78
CA ALA A 189 -23.08 -1.90 -9.11
C ALA A 189 -23.74 -1.84 -10.49
N TYR A 190 -24.96 -1.31 -10.57
CA TYR A 190 -25.73 -1.15 -11.81
C TYR A 190 -25.88 0.32 -12.17
N GLN A 191 -25.83 0.61 -13.47
CA GLN A 191 -26.25 1.90 -14.02
C GLN A 191 -27.79 1.95 -14.09
N ARG A 192 -28.40 2.98 -13.50
CA ARG A 192 -29.87 3.18 -13.44
C ARG A 192 -30.35 4.25 -14.43
N ASP A 193 -31.22 3.85 -15.34
CA ASP A 193 -31.97 4.75 -16.21
C ASP A 193 -32.87 5.66 -15.35
N SER A 194 -32.62 6.98 -15.42
CA SER A 194 -33.37 8.00 -14.66
C SER A 194 -34.84 8.17 -15.08
N ASN A 195 -35.24 7.61 -16.22
CA ASN A 195 -36.56 7.74 -16.82
C ASN A 195 -37.47 6.55 -16.50
N VAL A 196 -36.91 5.43 -16.01
CA VAL A 196 -37.67 4.23 -15.61
C VAL A 196 -37.94 4.30 -14.10
N ALA A 197 -39.22 4.30 -13.73
CA ALA A 197 -39.64 4.21 -12.33
C ALA A 197 -39.16 2.89 -11.70
N GLU A 198 -38.68 2.94 -10.46
CA GLU A 198 -38.18 1.76 -9.78
C GLU A 198 -39.27 0.70 -9.56
N VAL A 199 -38.96 -0.54 -9.95
CA VAL A 199 -39.74 -1.73 -9.60
C VAL A 199 -38.94 -2.56 -8.61
N LEU A 200 -39.44 -2.70 -7.39
CA LEU A 200 -38.80 -3.50 -6.34
C LEU A 200 -38.59 -4.96 -6.80
N ASN A 201 -37.46 -5.52 -6.40
CA ASN A 201 -37.07 -6.91 -6.64
C ASN A 201 -36.92 -7.30 -8.14
N THR A 202 -36.68 -6.34 -9.04
CA THR A 202 -36.36 -6.62 -10.46
C THR A 202 -35.22 -5.76 -10.98
N GLU A 203 -34.58 -6.20 -12.07
CA GLU A 203 -33.56 -5.45 -12.81
C GLU A 203 -34.16 -4.37 -13.75
N THR A 204 -35.43 -4.00 -13.55
CA THR A 204 -36.15 -3.05 -14.42
C THR A 204 -35.58 -1.64 -14.28
N GLY A 205 -35.06 -1.10 -15.39
CA GLY A 205 -34.37 0.21 -15.42
C GLY A 205 -32.90 0.14 -14.98
N LEU A 206 -32.32 -1.06 -14.84
CA LEU A 206 -30.91 -1.27 -14.54
C LEU A 206 -30.15 -1.82 -15.75
N SER A 207 -28.90 -1.41 -15.90
CA SER A 207 -27.99 -1.81 -16.99
C SER A 207 -26.53 -1.84 -16.52
N ASN A 208 -25.61 -2.25 -17.41
CA ASN A 208 -24.14 -2.12 -17.25
C ASN A 208 -23.61 -2.53 -15.86
N ARG A 209 -23.89 -3.78 -15.45
CA ARG A 209 -23.46 -4.32 -14.15
C ARG A 209 -21.93 -4.46 -14.06
N LEU A 210 -21.32 -3.79 -13.09
CA LEU A 210 -20.01 -4.16 -12.54
C LEU A 210 -20.24 -5.08 -11.34
N ARG A 211 -19.71 -6.30 -11.41
CA ARG A 211 -19.76 -7.32 -10.34
C ARG A 211 -18.37 -7.54 -9.76
N LEU A 212 -18.24 -7.48 -8.43
CA LEU A 212 -16.99 -7.71 -7.69
C LEU A 212 -17.16 -8.74 -6.57
N ASN A 213 -16.08 -9.46 -6.26
CA ASN A 213 -15.90 -10.21 -5.02
C ASN A 213 -14.75 -9.61 -4.21
N PHE A 214 -14.98 -9.37 -2.93
CA PHE A 214 -13.97 -8.98 -1.96
C PHE A 214 -13.79 -10.12 -0.95
N ALA A 215 -12.60 -10.71 -0.91
CA ALA A 215 -12.27 -11.82 0.01
C ALA A 215 -10.97 -11.50 0.73
N PHE A 216 -11.02 -11.30 2.05
CA PHE A 216 -9.86 -11.12 2.92
C PHE A 216 -9.73 -12.34 3.82
N ASP A 217 -8.64 -13.11 3.68
CA ASP A 217 -8.40 -14.34 4.42
C ASP A 217 -7.06 -14.27 5.16
N GLY A 218 -7.09 -14.42 6.48
CA GLY A 218 -5.90 -14.41 7.36
C GLY A 218 -5.57 -13.03 7.95
N PHE A 219 -6.54 -12.30 8.49
CA PHE A 219 -6.29 -11.01 9.15
C PHE A 219 -6.74 -10.99 10.61
N GLY A 220 -6.32 -9.99 11.38
CA GLY A 220 -6.81 -9.71 12.74
C GLY A 220 -7.04 -8.22 12.96
N ILE A 221 -7.97 -7.88 13.86
CA ILE A 221 -8.27 -6.48 14.24
C ILE A 221 -7.91 -6.14 15.69
N ASN A 222 -7.27 -7.06 16.40
CA ASN A 222 -6.84 -6.89 17.79
C ASN A 222 -5.95 -5.63 17.94
N GLY A 223 -6.12 -4.92 19.06
CA GLY A 223 -5.56 -3.60 19.31
C GLY A 223 -6.36 -2.43 18.73
N SER A 224 -7.44 -2.69 17.98
CA SER A 224 -8.36 -1.61 17.55
C SER A 224 -9.15 -1.04 18.74
N ASN A 225 -9.38 0.28 18.73
CA ASN A 225 -10.30 0.93 19.66
C ASN A 225 -11.01 2.13 19.03
N LEU A 226 -12.21 2.42 19.50
CA LEU A 226 -13.02 3.55 19.09
C LEU A 226 -13.63 4.23 20.32
N LYS A 227 -13.41 5.54 20.44
CA LYS A 227 -13.83 6.38 21.56
C LYS A 227 -14.87 7.37 21.05
N ILE A 228 -16.01 7.48 21.74
CA ILE A 228 -17.14 8.33 21.37
C ILE A 228 -17.44 9.28 22.54
N PHE A 229 -17.47 10.58 22.28
CA PHE A 229 -17.52 11.64 23.30
C PHE A 229 -18.20 12.91 22.78
N SER A 230 -18.53 13.84 23.70
CA SER A 230 -18.81 15.23 23.32
C SER A 230 -17.49 15.99 23.26
N THR A 231 -17.27 16.75 22.21
CA THR A 231 -16.02 17.52 22.03
C THR A 231 -15.88 18.62 23.08
N LEU A 232 -14.63 19.06 23.28
CA LEU A 232 -14.34 20.20 24.15
C LEU A 232 -14.80 21.53 23.52
N ASP A 233 -14.65 22.59 24.30
CA ASP A 233 -14.90 23.97 23.87
C ASP A 233 -13.61 24.61 23.33
N GLY A 234 -13.62 25.93 23.14
CA GLY A 234 -12.41 26.75 22.97
C GLY A 234 -12.26 27.37 21.58
N VAL A 235 -13.07 26.98 20.59
CA VAL A 235 -13.13 27.75 19.34
C VAL A 235 -13.90 29.05 19.59
N ASN A 236 -13.27 30.17 19.26
CA ASN A 236 -13.74 31.52 19.52
C ASN A 236 -13.22 32.48 18.43
N ALA A 237 -13.76 33.71 18.37
CA ALA A 237 -13.43 34.66 17.30
C ALA A 237 -11.92 34.95 17.12
N GLY A 238 -11.09 34.76 18.16
CA GLY A 238 -9.63 34.93 18.10
C GLY A 238 -8.86 33.75 17.49
N ASN A 239 -9.43 32.55 17.40
CA ASN A 239 -8.80 31.38 16.80
C ASN A 239 -9.56 30.78 15.59
N VAL A 240 -10.76 31.26 15.25
CA VAL A 240 -11.39 30.99 13.94
C VAL A 240 -10.50 31.48 12.79
N GLY A 241 -9.82 32.62 12.95
CA GLY A 241 -8.80 33.10 12.00
C GLY A 241 -7.55 32.20 11.87
N GLN A 242 -7.47 31.12 12.65
CA GLN A 242 -6.43 30.08 12.57
C GLN A 242 -6.96 28.80 11.88
N GLY A 243 -8.17 28.82 11.30
CA GLY A 243 -8.77 27.64 10.66
C GLY A 243 -9.30 26.62 11.67
N LEU A 244 -10.01 27.11 12.69
CA LEU A 244 -10.87 26.32 13.57
C LEU A 244 -12.32 26.73 13.31
N ASP A 245 -13.25 25.78 13.23
CA ASP A 245 -14.67 26.08 13.02
C ASP A 245 -15.41 26.15 14.37
N PRO A 246 -16.24 27.18 14.65
CA PRO A 246 -17.07 27.21 15.85
C PRO A 246 -17.97 25.98 16.02
N SER A 247 -18.29 25.28 14.92
CA SER A 247 -19.04 24.03 14.91
C SER A 247 -18.34 22.86 15.64
N TYR A 248 -17.03 22.98 15.89
CA TYR A 248 -16.25 21.99 16.64
C TYR A 248 -16.63 21.94 18.12
N ASN A 249 -17.19 23.02 18.69
CA ASN A 249 -17.48 23.11 20.12
C ASN A 249 -18.70 22.25 20.50
N LYS A 250 -18.55 21.35 21.48
CA LYS A 250 -19.63 20.52 22.07
C LYS A 250 -20.39 19.59 21.11
N THR A 251 -19.86 19.33 19.92
CA THR A 251 -20.45 18.39 18.94
C THR A 251 -20.13 16.93 19.30
N LEU A 252 -20.62 15.97 18.50
CA LEU A 252 -20.27 14.56 18.61
C LEU A 252 -18.85 14.33 18.06
N GLY A 253 -17.94 13.93 18.94
CA GLY A 253 -16.56 13.60 18.63
C GLY A 253 -16.30 12.09 18.68
N MET A 254 -15.46 11.63 17.75
CA MET A 254 -14.95 10.28 17.69
C MET A 254 -13.42 10.32 17.57
N ALA A 255 -12.72 9.39 18.20
CA ALA A 255 -11.29 9.21 18.04
C ALA A 255 -10.92 7.74 18.24
N GLY A 256 -9.85 7.24 17.63
CA GLY A 256 -9.51 5.84 17.77
C GLY A 256 -8.35 5.36 16.92
N LEU A 257 -8.22 4.04 16.87
CA LEU A 257 -7.23 3.31 16.11
C LEU A 257 -7.93 2.11 15.47
N ILE A 258 -7.91 2.03 14.15
CA ILE A 258 -8.44 0.89 13.39
C ILE A 258 -7.26 0.06 12.89
N ARG A 259 -7.22 -1.22 13.25
CA ARG A 259 -6.17 -2.16 12.86
C ARG A 259 -6.78 -3.28 12.02
N ILE A 260 -6.15 -3.60 10.90
CA ILE A 260 -6.50 -4.73 10.04
C ILE A 260 -5.17 -5.32 9.57
N ASN A 261 -4.69 -6.33 10.30
CA ASN A 261 -3.32 -6.82 10.21
C ASN A 261 -3.24 -8.29 9.79
N SER A 262 -2.46 -8.57 8.75
CA SER A 262 -2.04 -9.91 8.32
C SER A 262 -0.93 -10.52 9.19
N GLY A 263 -0.33 -9.73 10.08
CA GLY A 263 0.83 -10.13 10.87
C GLY A 263 2.17 -9.78 10.21
N ASP A 264 3.26 -10.29 10.77
CA ASP A 264 4.64 -9.96 10.36
C ASP A 264 4.94 -10.42 8.92
N THR A 265 5.31 -9.47 8.06
CA THR A 265 5.73 -9.72 6.66
C THR A 265 7.22 -9.49 6.40
N SER A 266 8.03 -9.28 7.44
CA SER A 266 9.48 -9.09 7.35
C SER A 266 10.17 -10.25 6.63
N ASN A 267 9.69 -11.48 6.85
CA ASN A 267 10.18 -12.71 6.23
C ASN A 267 9.36 -13.19 5.02
N LEU A 268 8.27 -12.50 4.65
CA LEU A 268 7.46 -12.85 3.47
C LEU A 268 8.28 -12.62 2.19
N ARG A 269 8.84 -13.69 1.61
CA ARG A 269 9.74 -13.65 0.44
C ARG A 269 9.52 -14.85 -0.48
N ALA A 270 9.56 -14.60 -1.77
CA ALA A 270 9.59 -15.65 -2.79
C ALA A 270 10.96 -16.34 -2.83
N LYS A 271 10.99 -17.60 -3.28
CA LYS A 271 12.24 -18.32 -3.54
C LYS A 271 12.72 -18.01 -4.95
N VAL A 272 13.94 -17.48 -5.07
CA VAL A 272 14.53 -17.11 -6.35
C VAL A 272 15.87 -17.83 -6.52
N THR A 273 16.01 -18.58 -7.61
CA THR A 273 17.23 -19.32 -7.92
C THR A 273 17.80 -18.81 -9.24
N GLN A 274 18.91 -18.08 -9.18
CA GLN A 274 19.60 -17.57 -10.36
C GLN A 274 20.53 -18.65 -10.95
N GLY A 275 20.43 -18.88 -12.27
CA GLY A 275 21.35 -19.72 -13.03
C GLY A 275 22.64 -19.00 -13.42
N SER A 276 23.55 -19.72 -14.10
CA SER A 276 24.86 -19.21 -14.50
C SER A 276 24.78 -17.92 -15.33
N VAL A 277 25.43 -16.85 -14.85
CA VAL A 277 25.50 -15.56 -15.56
C VAL A 277 26.39 -15.68 -16.80
N THR A 278 25.74 -15.74 -17.97
CA THR A 278 26.39 -15.64 -19.27
C THR A 278 26.74 -14.17 -19.54
N ARG A 279 27.93 -13.91 -20.09
CA ARG A 279 28.44 -12.55 -20.32
C ARG A 279 28.93 -12.41 -21.75
N SER A 280 28.58 -11.30 -22.41
CA SER A 280 29.12 -10.98 -23.72
C SER A 280 30.62 -10.76 -23.63
N THR A 281 31.39 -11.40 -24.51
CA THR A 281 32.82 -11.14 -24.67
C THR A 281 33.05 -9.66 -24.96
N ILE A 282 33.77 -8.95 -24.08
CA ILE A 282 34.15 -7.57 -24.35
C ILE A 282 35.28 -7.59 -25.38
N VAL A 283 34.96 -7.18 -26.61
CA VAL A 283 35.88 -7.19 -27.74
C VAL A 283 36.84 -6.00 -27.63
N ASN A 284 37.77 -6.08 -26.69
CA ASN A 284 38.89 -5.17 -26.47
C ASN A 284 40.02 -5.46 -27.49
N ASN A 285 39.66 -5.53 -28.79
CA ASN A 285 40.56 -5.99 -29.85
C ASN A 285 41.41 -4.84 -30.41
N ALA A 286 42.59 -4.66 -29.83
CA ALA A 286 43.70 -3.98 -30.50
C ALA A 286 44.06 -4.61 -31.86
N THR A 287 43.68 -5.87 -32.09
CA THR A 287 44.00 -6.67 -33.29
C THR A 287 43.00 -6.53 -34.45
N LEU A 288 41.78 -6.02 -34.23
CA LEU A 288 40.80 -5.81 -35.33
C LEU A 288 40.95 -4.47 -36.06
N ALA A 289 41.95 -3.68 -35.68
CA ALA A 289 42.24 -2.35 -36.24
C ALA A 289 42.28 -2.29 -37.78
N SER A 290 42.61 -3.41 -38.45
CA SER A 290 42.69 -3.53 -39.91
C SER A 290 41.36 -3.45 -40.65
N ASN A 291 40.22 -3.66 -39.98
CA ASN A 291 38.95 -3.96 -40.66
C ASN A 291 37.86 -2.89 -40.47
N TYR A 292 38.09 -1.83 -39.68
CA TYR A 292 37.07 -0.82 -39.39
C TYR A 292 37.11 0.35 -40.38
N SER A 293 35.94 0.67 -40.94
CA SER A 293 35.75 1.77 -41.88
C SER A 293 35.65 3.13 -41.17
N GLY A 294 35.59 4.22 -41.94
CA GLY A 294 35.31 5.55 -41.40
C GLY A 294 33.89 5.72 -40.84
N ALA A 295 32.96 4.80 -41.11
CA ALA A 295 31.58 4.86 -40.64
C ALA A 295 31.35 4.15 -39.29
N ASP A 296 32.26 3.27 -38.87
CA ASP A 296 32.14 2.46 -37.64
C ASP A 296 32.43 3.24 -36.34
N PHE A 297 32.86 4.50 -36.47
CA PHE A 297 33.23 5.39 -35.36
C PHE A 297 32.39 6.66 -35.39
N LYS A 298 31.92 7.10 -34.21
CA LYS A 298 31.47 8.49 -34.06
C LYS A 298 32.71 9.37 -33.96
N THR A 299 33.21 9.80 -35.11
CA THR A 299 34.09 10.97 -35.16
C THR A 299 33.28 12.18 -34.70
N THR A 300 33.70 12.84 -33.62
CA THR A 300 32.95 13.91 -32.95
C THR A 300 33.04 15.21 -33.75
N TYR A 301 32.27 15.25 -34.82
CA TYR A 301 32.39 16.22 -35.91
C TYR A 301 31.37 17.35 -35.82
N MET A 302 31.25 17.97 -34.64
CA MET A 302 30.52 19.22 -34.43
C MET A 302 30.92 19.84 -33.09
N PRO A 303 31.79 20.87 -33.06
CA PRO A 303 31.64 21.88 -32.01
C PRO A 303 30.28 22.56 -32.21
N LEU A 304 29.61 22.96 -31.12
CA LEU A 304 28.30 23.65 -31.19
C LEU A 304 28.47 25.11 -31.64
N VAL A 305 28.99 25.32 -32.85
CA VAL A 305 29.10 26.63 -33.50
C VAL A 305 28.31 26.59 -34.80
N LYS A 306 27.32 27.49 -34.89
CA LYS A 306 26.46 27.64 -36.06
C LYS A 306 27.27 28.23 -37.23
N ASN A 307 27.15 27.60 -38.40
CA ASN A 307 27.73 27.96 -39.71
C ASN A 307 29.18 27.48 -40.00
N GLY A 308 29.29 26.61 -41.02
CA GLY A 308 30.39 26.67 -42.00
C GLY A 308 31.59 25.73 -41.81
N TYR A 309 31.81 24.89 -42.83
CA TYR A 309 33.03 24.10 -43.11
C TYR A 309 33.39 22.99 -42.12
N GLY A 310 33.59 21.79 -42.67
CA GLY A 310 33.88 20.60 -41.88
C GLY A 310 35.37 20.44 -41.56
N ASN A 311 35.81 20.81 -40.36
CA ASN A 311 37.21 20.69 -39.92
C ASN A 311 37.50 19.43 -39.09
N GLN A 312 38.52 18.65 -39.47
CA GLN A 312 39.03 17.53 -38.70
C GLN A 312 39.85 18.04 -37.51
N LEU A 313 39.63 17.49 -36.31
CA LEU A 313 40.44 17.82 -35.14
C LEU A 313 41.81 17.10 -35.21
N CYS A 314 42.88 17.87 -35.23
CA CYS A 314 44.25 17.36 -35.33
C CYS A 314 44.87 17.19 -33.94
N GLY A 315 45.30 15.98 -33.59
CA GLY A 315 46.14 15.75 -32.40
C GLY A 315 47.57 16.28 -32.56
N SER A 316 48.04 16.46 -33.80
CA SER A 316 49.29 17.14 -34.13
C SER A 316 49.25 17.73 -35.55
N SER A 317 49.85 18.92 -35.71
CA SER A 317 50.06 19.61 -36.98
C SER A 317 51.54 20.04 -37.11
N THR A 318 52.14 19.86 -38.27
CA THR A 318 53.53 20.29 -38.54
C THR A 318 53.67 21.82 -38.47
N ASN A 319 54.52 22.32 -37.58
CA ASN A 319 55.15 23.66 -37.58
C ASN A 319 54.21 24.84 -37.93
N ASN A 320 53.20 25.09 -37.09
CA ASN A 320 52.12 26.04 -37.37
C ASN A 320 52.48 27.54 -37.14
N ASN A 321 53.70 27.97 -37.49
CA ASN A 321 54.12 29.36 -37.32
C ASN A 321 53.38 30.29 -38.31
N GLY A 322 52.42 31.05 -37.80
CA GLY A 322 51.85 32.23 -38.47
C GLY A 322 50.71 31.96 -39.47
N LYS A 323 49.94 30.87 -39.32
CA LYS A 323 48.75 30.60 -40.16
C LYS A 323 47.46 30.51 -39.34
N THR A 324 46.39 31.08 -39.88
CA THR A 324 45.05 31.07 -39.29
C THR A 324 44.36 29.71 -39.41
N SER A 325 43.29 29.51 -38.63
CA SER A 325 42.49 28.27 -38.64
C SER A 325 41.87 27.97 -40.02
N SER A 326 41.54 28.99 -40.80
CA SER A 326 41.09 28.91 -42.21
C SER A 326 42.02 28.11 -43.12
N ASN A 327 43.32 28.02 -42.78
CA ASN A 327 44.35 27.41 -43.61
C ASN A 327 44.76 26.00 -43.11
N ASN A 328 44.07 25.46 -42.10
CA ASN A 328 44.45 24.24 -41.38
C ASN A 328 43.49 23.05 -41.57
N SER A 329 42.40 23.23 -42.31
CA SER A 329 41.26 22.29 -42.45
C SER A 329 41.56 20.87 -42.98
N ALA A 330 42.80 20.60 -43.40
CA ALA A 330 43.26 19.29 -43.86
C ALA A 330 44.66 18.89 -43.38
N HIS A 331 45.23 19.53 -42.35
CA HIS A 331 46.67 19.41 -41.99
C HIS A 331 47.02 18.39 -40.89
N CYS A 332 46.08 17.55 -40.46
CA CYS A 332 46.30 16.58 -39.39
C CYS A 332 47.19 15.39 -39.82
N LEU A 333 48.23 15.05 -39.05
CA LEU A 333 48.91 13.74 -39.16
C LEU A 333 48.18 12.65 -38.36
N THR A 334 47.39 13.04 -37.36
CA THR A 334 46.64 12.15 -36.47
C THR A 334 45.20 12.63 -36.32
N ARG A 335 44.25 11.69 -36.35
CA ARG A 335 42.84 11.91 -36.00
C ARG A 335 42.42 10.92 -34.91
N GLU A 336 41.56 11.34 -34.01
CA GLU A 336 40.96 10.49 -32.99
C GLU A 336 39.49 10.18 -33.32
N GLY A 337 38.92 9.18 -32.65
CA GLY A 337 37.54 8.75 -32.83
C GLY A 337 37.08 7.88 -31.65
N VAL A 338 35.77 7.83 -31.42
CA VAL A 338 35.18 7.11 -30.28
C VAL A 338 34.16 6.08 -30.75
N ARG A 339 34.18 4.89 -30.13
CA ARG A 339 33.20 3.83 -30.33
C ARG A 339 32.60 3.41 -29.00
N THR A 340 31.26 3.36 -28.91
CA THR A 340 30.57 2.76 -27.77
C THR A 340 30.75 1.24 -27.81
N ILE A 341 31.14 0.64 -26.69
CA ILE A 341 31.19 -0.82 -26.52
C ILE A 341 30.17 -1.19 -25.45
N THR A 342 29.11 -1.86 -25.87
CA THR A 342 28.07 -2.39 -25.00
C THR A 342 28.52 -3.74 -24.44
N ALA A 343 28.62 -3.84 -23.12
CA ALA A 343 28.78 -5.09 -22.41
C ALA A 343 27.43 -5.52 -21.84
N THR A 344 27.06 -6.77 -22.04
CA THR A 344 25.81 -7.36 -21.57
C THR A 344 26.12 -8.57 -20.69
N ALA A 345 25.41 -8.69 -19.58
CA ALA A 345 25.30 -9.93 -18.81
C ALA A 345 23.85 -10.38 -18.83
N THR A 346 23.63 -11.69 -18.91
CA THR A 346 22.31 -12.32 -18.96
C THR A 346 22.32 -13.61 -18.16
N ALA A 347 21.29 -13.85 -17.36
CA ALA A 347 21.02 -15.13 -16.72
C ALA A 347 19.53 -15.45 -16.84
N THR A 348 19.19 -16.73 -16.71
CA THR A 348 17.82 -17.14 -16.39
C THR A 348 17.71 -17.41 -14.90
N ASN A 349 16.56 -17.12 -14.31
CA ASN A 349 16.22 -17.56 -12.95
C ASN A 349 14.88 -18.30 -12.91
N SER A 350 14.67 -19.06 -11.85
CA SER A 350 13.33 -19.44 -11.40
C SER A 350 12.84 -18.47 -10.32
N TRP A 351 11.53 -18.41 -10.15
CA TRP A 351 10.83 -17.72 -9.08
C TRP A 351 9.69 -18.63 -8.64
N SER A 352 9.54 -18.89 -7.35
CA SER A 352 8.38 -19.59 -6.81
C SER A 352 7.82 -18.86 -5.59
N LYS A 353 6.50 -18.96 -5.41
CA LYS A 353 5.82 -18.39 -4.24
C LYS A 353 6.39 -19.01 -2.93
N PRO A 354 6.22 -18.34 -1.77
CA PRO A 354 6.67 -18.88 -0.49
C PRO A 354 5.92 -20.18 -0.18
N ASP A 355 6.49 -21.01 0.71
CA ASP A 355 5.81 -22.22 1.19
C ASP A 355 4.60 -21.88 2.08
N GLN A 356 4.57 -20.67 2.66
CA GLN A 356 3.51 -20.15 3.52
C GLN A 356 3.08 -18.75 3.06
N LEU A 357 1.84 -18.63 2.59
CA LEU A 357 1.15 -17.35 2.37
C LEU A 357 0.36 -16.94 3.63
N PRO A 358 0.78 -15.87 4.34
CA PRO A 358 0.21 -15.54 5.66
C PRO A 358 -1.18 -14.91 5.58
N SER A 359 -1.50 -14.22 4.49
CA SER A 359 -2.80 -13.57 4.29
C SER A 359 -2.98 -13.10 2.85
N VAL A 360 -4.23 -13.03 2.39
CA VAL A 360 -4.61 -12.54 1.05
C VAL A 360 -5.88 -11.69 1.14
N LEU A 361 -5.81 -10.43 0.72
CA LEU A 361 -6.99 -9.67 0.27
C LEU A 361 -7.08 -9.73 -1.25
N LYS A 362 -8.11 -10.41 -1.76
CA LYS A 362 -8.45 -10.50 -3.19
C LYS A 362 -9.64 -9.58 -3.50
N ILE A 363 -9.55 -8.88 -4.63
CA ILE A 363 -10.66 -8.17 -5.28
C ILE A 363 -10.81 -8.75 -6.69
N GLY A 364 -11.80 -9.61 -6.93
CA GLY A 364 -12.00 -10.33 -8.19
C GLY A 364 -13.18 -9.83 -9.02
N THR A 365 -13.06 -9.90 -10.36
CA THR A 365 -14.11 -9.55 -11.33
C THR A 365 -14.68 -10.77 -12.08
N GLN A 366 -13.88 -11.80 -12.35
CA GLN A 366 -14.31 -13.01 -13.07
C GLN A 366 -15.19 -13.94 -12.23
N GLU A 367 -16.48 -13.94 -12.56
CA GLU A 367 -17.45 -14.98 -12.20
C GLU A 367 -17.14 -16.30 -12.97
N ILE A 368 -17.42 -17.46 -12.36
CA ILE A 368 -17.40 -18.79 -12.98
C ILE A 368 -18.81 -19.38 -12.89
N GLY A 369 -19.36 -19.73 -14.05
CA GLY A 369 -20.79 -19.99 -14.17
C GLY A 369 -21.55 -18.67 -14.31
N ASP A 370 -22.70 -18.72 -14.96
CA ASP A 370 -23.54 -17.55 -15.17
C ASP A 370 -24.70 -17.58 -14.16
N ALA A 371 -24.61 -16.79 -13.08
CA ALA A 371 -25.73 -16.64 -12.15
C ALA A 371 -26.88 -15.80 -12.74
N GLY A 372 -26.73 -15.22 -13.94
CA GLY A 372 -27.69 -14.34 -14.57
C GLY A 372 -27.80 -13.01 -13.83
N SER A 373 -28.86 -12.88 -13.03
CA SER A 373 -29.22 -11.66 -12.28
C SER A 373 -28.41 -11.47 -10.98
N SER A 374 -28.65 -10.36 -10.27
CA SER A 374 -28.19 -10.21 -8.87
C SER A 374 -28.95 -11.16 -7.93
N PRO A 375 -28.32 -11.67 -6.86
CA PRO A 375 -29.04 -12.27 -5.73
C PRO A 375 -30.10 -11.36 -5.12
N ALA A 376 -29.91 -10.03 -5.18
CA ALA A 376 -30.92 -9.05 -4.75
C ALA A 376 -32.23 -9.08 -5.58
N PHE A 377 -32.24 -9.81 -6.70
CA PHE A 377 -33.40 -10.00 -7.58
C PHE A 377 -33.76 -11.50 -7.76
N GLY A 378 -33.27 -12.37 -6.85
CA GLY A 378 -33.52 -13.82 -6.90
C GLY A 378 -32.52 -14.61 -7.75
N GLY A 379 -31.40 -14.01 -8.17
CA GLY A 379 -30.27 -14.72 -8.78
C GLY A 379 -29.52 -15.63 -7.80
N ASN A 380 -28.69 -16.54 -8.33
CA ASN A 380 -27.84 -17.42 -7.52
C ASN A 380 -26.66 -16.64 -6.91
N ALA A 381 -26.15 -17.10 -5.76
CA ALA A 381 -24.90 -16.57 -5.19
C ALA A 381 -23.74 -16.76 -6.19
N PRO A 382 -23.02 -15.70 -6.58
CA PRO A 382 -22.03 -15.76 -7.65
C PRO A 382 -20.73 -16.43 -7.19
N VAL A 383 -20.27 -17.42 -7.96
CA VAL A 383 -18.99 -18.10 -7.75
C VAL A 383 -17.91 -17.37 -8.56
N PHE A 384 -16.73 -17.13 -7.98
CA PHE A 384 -15.65 -16.41 -8.65
C PHE A 384 -14.43 -17.31 -8.85
N ASN A 385 -13.64 -17.04 -9.89
CA ASN A 385 -12.37 -17.75 -10.06
C ASN A 385 -11.42 -17.44 -8.89
N SER A 386 -11.05 -18.45 -8.11
CA SER A 386 -10.17 -18.33 -6.95
C SER A 386 -8.73 -18.77 -7.22
N SER A 387 -8.48 -19.54 -8.28
CA SER A 387 -7.23 -20.25 -8.50
C SER A 387 -6.59 -19.97 -9.86
N SER A 388 -5.26 -20.01 -9.91
CA SER A 388 -4.50 -19.95 -11.15
C SER A 388 -4.33 -21.31 -11.86
N ALA A 389 -5.04 -22.37 -11.42
CA ALA A 389 -4.85 -23.73 -11.94
C ALA A 389 -5.06 -23.88 -13.47
N THR A 390 -5.89 -23.01 -14.06
CA THR A 390 -6.15 -22.88 -15.51
C THR A 390 -5.36 -21.76 -16.19
N GLY A 391 -4.51 -21.04 -15.45
CA GLY A 391 -3.78 -19.85 -15.94
C GLY A 391 -4.62 -18.58 -16.04
N THR A 392 -5.84 -18.56 -15.48
CA THR A 392 -6.84 -17.49 -15.70
C THR A 392 -7.35 -16.81 -14.43
N SER A 393 -6.64 -16.92 -13.30
CA SER A 393 -7.02 -16.22 -12.06
C SER A 393 -7.07 -14.71 -12.28
N ASP A 394 -8.24 -14.12 -12.10
CA ASP A 394 -8.48 -12.69 -12.27
C ASP A 394 -8.52 -11.94 -10.94
N GLY A 395 -8.42 -10.61 -11.00
CA GLY A 395 -8.52 -9.70 -9.86
C GLY A 395 -7.19 -9.12 -9.39
N ILE A 396 -7.26 -8.26 -8.38
CA ILE A 396 -6.12 -7.71 -7.64
C ILE A 396 -5.93 -8.53 -6.36
N TYR A 397 -4.71 -8.93 -6.07
CA TYR A 397 -4.32 -9.66 -4.86
C TYR A 397 -3.34 -8.80 -4.07
N LEU A 398 -3.66 -8.53 -2.80
CA LEU A 398 -2.83 -7.84 -1.83
C LEU A 398 -2.41 -8.87 -0.76
N TYR A 399 -1.20 -9.38 -0.89
CA TYR A 399 -0.63 -10.35 0.03
C TYR A 399 -0.08 -9.65 1.27
N GLY A 400 -0.43 -10.13 2.47
CA GLY A 400 0.12 -9.58 3.72
C GLY A 400 -0.16 -8.09 3.93
N LEU A 401 -1.43 -7.67 3.82
CA LEU A 401 -1.88 -6.31 4.11
C LEU A 401 -1.93 -6.06 5.62
N ASN A 402 -1.19 -5.06 6.10
CA ASN A 402 -1.30 -4.51 7.44
C ASN A 402 -1.68 -3.03 7.37
N ALA A 403 -2.89 -2.67 7.81
CA ALA A 403 -3.36 -1.30 7.89
C ALA A 403 -3.61 -0.92 9.36
N ASN A 404 -2.94 0.13 9.83
CA ASN A 404 -2.98 0.62 11.21
C ASN A 404 -3.27 2.13 11.15
N ILE A 405 -4.55 2.49 11.23
CA ILE A 405 -5.04 3.84 10.97
C ILE A 405 -5.39 4.54 12.28
N VAL A 406 -4.62 5.56 12.64
CA VAL A 406 -4.88 6.45 13.78
C VAL A 406 -5.87 7.52 13.35
N LEU A 407 -7.05 7.52 13.97
CA LEU A 407 -8.11 8.50 13.77
C LEU A 407 -8.11 9.50 14.93
N GLY A 408 -7.15 10.43 14.91
CA GLY A 408 -7.14 11.58 15.81
C GLY A 408 -6.89 11.27 17.28
N SER A 409 -7.40 12.15 18.16
CA SER A 409 -7.29 12.04 19.62
C SER A 409 -8.44 12.78 20.32
N LEU A 410 -8.51 12.74 21.65
CA LEU A 410 -9.51 13.50 22.42
C LEU A 410 -9.38 15.04 22.24
N SER A 411 -8.19 15.52 21.86
CA SER A 411 -7.90 16.92 21.50
C SER A 411 -7.87 17.17 19.98
N GLN A 412 -8.15 16.15 19.19
CA GLN A 412 -8.27 16.21 17.73
C GLN A 412 -9.33 15.20 17.25
N PRO A 413 -10.61 15.39 17.61
CA PRO A 413 -11.69 14.48 17.20
C PRO A 413 -11.91 14.47 15.69
N LEU A 414 -12.34 13.32 15.19
CA LEU A 414 -13.20 13.20 14.01
C LEU A 414 -14.62 13.63 14.42
N ILE A 415 -15.18 14.61 13.72
CA ILE A 415 -16.54 15.11 13.95
C ILE A 415 -17.42 14.89 12.71
N PHE A 416 -18.73 14.93 12.94
CA PHE A 416 -19.74 14.96 11.89
C PHE A 416 -20.58 16.22 12.05
N ASN A 417 -20.81 16.95 10.97
CA ASN A 417 -21.46 18.26 11.05
C ASN A 417 -22.29 18.62 9.82
N THR A 418 -22.99 19.74 9.94
CA THR A 418 -23.64 20.46 8.83
C THR A 418 -23.37 21.95 8.99
N ASP A 419 -22.11 22.34 8.77
CA ASP A 419 -21.56 23.65 9.19
C ASP A 419 -22.28 24.86 8.57
N ASP A 420 -22.84 24.69 7.37
CA ASP A 420 -23.65 25.67 6.62
C ASP A 420 -25.15 25.34 6.59
N GLY A 421 -25.58 24.35 7.38
CA GLY A 421 -26.97 23.87 7.45
C GLY A 421 -27.47 23.12 6.20
N SER A 422 -26.63 22.91 5.18
CA SER A 422 -27.00 22.25 3.91
C SER A 422 -26.12 21.04 3.59
N ASN A 423 -24.83 21.13 3.92
CA ASN A 423 -23.79 20.19 3.50
C ASN A 423 -23.34 19.31 4.66
N PHE A 424 -23.41 17.99 4.49
CA PHE A 424 -22.85 17.05 5.45
C PHE A 424 -21.32 17.06 5.37
N SER A 425 -20.67 17.25 6.51
CA SER A 425 -19.21 17.16 6.66
C SER A 425 -18.81 16.02 7.61
N MET A 426 -17.74 15.31 7.22
CA MET A 426 -16.95 14.44 8.07
C MET A 426 -15.55 15.09 8.17
N GLU A 427 -15.14 15.46 9.37
CA GLU A 427 -13.94 16.28 9.55
C GLU A 427 -13.07 15.79 10.72
N LEU A 428 -11.84 15.37 10.42
CA LEU A 428 -10.81 15.30 11.44
C LEU A 428 -10.36 16.73 11.73
N THR A 429 -10.77 17.23 12.89
CA THR A 429 -10.51 18.61 13.34
C THR A 429 -9.02 18.97 13.32
N ARG A 430 -8.72 20.26 13.17
CA ARG A 430 -7.35 20.77 13.21
C ARG A 430 -6.78 20.64 14.63
N ILE A 431 -5.55 20.14 14.75
CA ILE A 431 -4.80 20.13 16.02
C ILE A 431 -4.66 21.58 16.58
N PRO A 432 -5.00 21.82 17.86
CA PRO A 432 -4.79 23.11 18.53
C PRO A 432 -3.36 23.62 18.41
N ASN A 433 -3.19 24.92 18.17
CA ASN A 433 -1.91 25.56 17.87
C ASN A 433 -1.07 25.80 19.14
N GLN A 434 -0.58 24.72 19.77
CA GLN A 434 0.10 24.75 21.06
C GLN A 434 1.26 23.74 21.13
N GLU A 435 2.42 24.16 21.66
CA GLU A 435 3.62 23.32 21.73
C GLU A 435 3.39 22.03 22.52
N ASN A 436 2.69 22.11 23.66
CA ASN A 436 2.40 20.97 24.54
C ASN A 436 1.44 19.93 23.93
N VAL A 437 0.60 20.33 22.95
CA VAL A 437 -0.24 19.42 22.17
C VAL A 437 0.57 18.83 21.01
N TYR A 438 1.31 19.67 20.28
CA TYR A 438 2.16 19.23 19.19
C TYR A 438 3.24 18.23 19.63
N LYS A 439 3.83 18.40 20.82
CA LYS A 439 4.79 17.45 21.41
C LYS A 439 4.17 16.11 21.83
N LYS A 440 2.87 16.06 22.14
CA LYS A 440 2.15 14.79 22.33
C LYS A 440 1.85 14.05 21.01
N ILE A 441 1.98 14.71 19.85
CA ILE A 441 1.53 14.18 18.55
C ILE A 441 2.70 13.88 17.59
N TYR A 442 3.65 14.80 17.44
CA TYR A 442 4.79 14.65 16.51
C TYR A 442 5.93 13.80 17.09
N THR A 443 6.71 13.21 16.18
CA THR A 443 7.93 12.43 16.47
C THR A 443 9.17 13.26 16.16
N ASP A 444 10.16 13.31 17.06
CA ASP A 444 11.50 13.81 16.71
C ASP A 444 12.38 12.67 16.17
N TYR A 445 12.44 12.55 14.84
CA TYR A 445 13.29 11.57 14.16
C TYR A 445 14.81 11.82 14.31
N SER A 446 15.23 12.93 14.91
CA SER A 446 16.64 13.19 15.25
C SER A 446 17.04 12.70 16.65
N GLY A 447 16.06 12.33 17.49
CA GLY A 447 16.27 11.83 18.85
C GLY A 447 16.92 12.82 19.81
N GLN A 448 16.81 14.12 19.56
CA GLN A 448 17.43 15.19 20.37
C GLN A 448 16.47 15.74 21.43
N ASP A 449 15.17 15.85 21.13
CA ASP A 449 14.15 16.31 22.07
C ASP A 449 13.16 15.17 22.40
N ALA A 450 13.48 14.45 23.48
CA ALA A 450 12.65 13.36 24.02
C ALA A 450 11.29 13.82 24.62
N SER A 451 10.94 15.12 24.56
CA SER A 451 9.58 15.57 24.87
C SER A 451 8.59 15.39 23.72
N TYR A 452 9.06 15.02 22.52
CA TYR A 452 8.22 14.56 21.41
C TYR A 452 7.83 13.08 21.61
N LEU A 453 6.55 12.83 21.87
CA LEU A 453 5.99 11.52 22.23
C LEU A 453 5.28 10.82 21.06
N GLY A 454 5.28 11.43 19.88
CA GLY A 454 4.69 10.84 18.68
C GLY A 454 5.37 9.54 18.28
N SER A 455 4.59 8.62 17.74
CA SER A 455 5.08 7.31 17.27
C SER A 455 4.17 6.72 16.21
N THR A 456 4.72 5.88 15.35
CA THR A 456 3.98 5.16 14.31
C THR A 456 3.35 3.90 14.88
N CYS A 457 2.07 3.68 14.58
CA CYS A 457 1.40 2.40 14.76
C CYS A 457 1.63 1.53 13.54
N ASN A 458 2.30 0.40 13.71
CA ASN A 458 2.51 -0.61 12.69
C ASN A 458 2.28 -2.03 13.27
N VAL A 459 2.61 -3.07 12.51
CA VAL A 459 2.35 -4.47 12.92
C VAL A 459 3.28 -4.98 14.05
N HIS A 460 4.44 -4.34 14.26
CA HIS A 460 5.41 -4.72 15.30
C HIS A 460 5.24 -3.91 16.58
N GLN A 461 4.89 -2.62 16.49
CA GLN A 461 4.70 -1.74 17.63
C GLN A 461 3.59 -0.71 17.36
N CYS A 462 2.82 -0.37 18.41
CA CYS A 462 1.80 0.67 18.36
C CYS A 462 1.84 1.55 19.63
N GLY A 463 2.93 2.30 19.79
CA GLY A 463 3.17 3.10 20.98
C GLY A 463 3.74 2.28 22.15
N THR A 464 3.26 2.53 23.36
CA THR A 464 3.81 1.98 24.61
C THR A 464 3.28 0.58 24.90
N THR A 465 4.19 -0.40 25.02
CA THR A 465 3.87 -1.78 25.42
C THR A 465 3.13 -1.83 26.76
N GLN A 466 2.18 -2.75 26.89
CA GLN A 466 1.39 -2.99 28.10
C GLN A 466 1.53 -4.46 28.50
N SER A 467 1.67 -4.74 29.80
CA SER A 467 1.91 -6.10 30.31
C SER A 467 0.78 -6.54 31.25
N TYR A 468 0.02 -7.56 30.86
CA TYR A 468 -1.13 -8.07 31.63
C TYR A 468 -1.14 -9.61 31.65
N GLY A 469 -1.46 -10.21 32.80
CA GLY A 469 -1.57 -11.67 32.94
C GLY A 469 -0.29 -12.46 32.62
N GLY A 470 0.89 -11.82 32.65
CA GLY A 470 2.17 -12.42 32.26
C GLY A 470 2.46 -12.39 30.76
N LYS A 471 1.65 -11.69 29.95
CA LYS A 471 1.86 -11.46 28.51
C LYS A 471 2.07 -9.98 28.21
N ASP A 472 2.84 -9.70 27.16
CA ASP A 472 3.04 -8.36 26.62
C ASP A 472 2.15 -8.11 25.39
N TYR A 473 1.61 -6.90 25.33
CA TYR A 473 0.71 -6.42 24.28
C TYR A 473 1.22 -5.09 23.73
N GLN A 474 0.98 -4.84 22.45
CA GLN A 474 1.18 -3.53 21.86
C GLN A 474 0.16 -2.53 22.42
N GLY A 475 0.59 -1.29 22.61
CA GLY A 475 -0.27 -0.20 23.05
C GLY A 475 -1.27 0.27 21.99
N SER A 476 -1.88 1.42 22.28
CA SER A 476 -2.87 2.09 21.43
C SER A 476 -2.75 3.62 21.45
N ASN A 477 -1.60 4.14 21.90
CA ASN A 477 -1.29 5.57 22.06
C ASN A 477 -0.35 6.13 20.98
N ALA A 478 -0.08 5.36 19.92
CA ALA A 478 0.60 5.86 18.73
C ALA A 478 -0.25 6.91 17.99
N THR A 479 0.43 7.80 17.27
CA THR A 479 -0.14 9.05 16.71
C THR A 479 -0.07 9.11 15.19
N HIS A 480 0.81 8.32 14.58
CA HIS A 480 0.96 8.20 13.13
C HIS A 480 0.50 6.82 12.66
N SER A 481 -0.10 6.77 11.47
CA SER A 481 -0.63 5.57 10.82
C SER A 481 0.43 4.86 9.97
N SER A 482 0.23 3.57 9.71
CA SER A 482 0.96 2.82 8.68
C SER A 482 0.02 1.97 7.81
N ILE A 483 0.41 1.75 6.56
CA ILE A 483 -0.19 0.76 5.64
C ILE A 483 0.96 0.04 4.94
N THR A 484 1.08 -1.27 5.10
CA THR A 484 2.04 -2.10 4.36
C THR A 484 1.33 -3.21 3.60
N ILE A 485 1.86 -3.56 2.44
CA ILE A 485 1.41 -4.67 1.60
C ILE A 485 2.64 -5.46 1.19
N GLY A 486 2.70 -6.72 1.60
CA GLY A 486 3.70 -7.68 1.18
C GLY A 486 5.03 -7.57 1.92
N SER A 487 6.11 -7.89 1.21
CA SER A 487 7.48 -7.99 1.74
C SER A 487 7.97 -6.69 2.37
N THR A 488 8.08 -6.63 3.69
CA THR A 488 8.60 -5.47 4.43
C THR A 488 10.03 -5.68 4.93
N VAL A 489 10.69 -4.59 5.32
CA VAL A 489 11.86 -4.59 6.20
C VAL A 489 11.56 -3.64 7.37
N TYR A 490 11.77 -4.14 8.60
CA TYR A 490 11.52 -3.42 9.84
C TYR A 490 12.85 -3.00 10.49
N ASP A 491 12.95 -1.74 10.93
CA ASP A 491 14.01 -1.29 11.83
C ASP A 491 13.46 -1.08 13.25
N PRO A 492 13.79 -1.94 14.22
CA PRO A 492 13.36 -1.77 15.61
C PRO A 492 14.04 -0.59 16.32
N THR A 493 15.08 0.02 15.73
CA THR A 493 15.78 1.17 16.31
C THR A 493 14.97 2.47 16.14
N THR A 494 14.32 2.62 14.99
CA THR A 494 13.50 3.79 14.64
C THR A 494 12.00 3.51 14.64
N ASN A 495 11.59 2.24 14.82
CA ASN A 495 10.22 1.75 14.63
C ASN A 495 9.64 2.15 13.24
N THR A 496 10.45 1.96 12.18
CA THR A 496 10.04 2.24 10.80
C THR A 496 9.93 0.98 9.96
N LEU A 497 9.03 1.02 8.98
CA LEU A 497 8.88 0.01 7.95
C LEU A 497 9.27 0.55 6.58
N THR A 498 9.88 -0.31 5.76
CA THR A 498 10.21 0.00 4.36
C THR A 498 9.83 -1.16 3.44
N ALA A 499 9.52 -0.84 2.18
CA ALA A 499 9.18 -1.81 1.15
C ALA A 499 10.44 -2.58 0.69
N TYR A 500 10.42 -3.92 0.78
CA TYR A 500 11.52 -4.74 0.27
C TYR A 500 11.50 -4.79 -1.26
N ASN A 501 12.64 -4.48 -1.88
CA ASN A 501 12.79 -4.21 -3.32
C ASN A 501 13.63 -5.27 -4.09
N GLY A 502 13.91 -6.42 -3.49
CA GLY A 502 14.57 -7.55 -4.17
C GLY A 502 13.66 -8.26 -5.18
N ALA A 503 14.22 -9.20 -5.94
CA ALA A 503 13.46 -10.04 -6.88
C ALA A 503 12.52 -11.02 -6.15
N GLU A 504 12.83 -11.27 -4.89
CA GLU A 504 12.13 -12.08 -3.90
C GLU A 504 10.92 -11.34 -3.30
N ALA A 505 10.69 -10.07 -3.67
CA ALA A 505 9.57 -9.26 -3.20
C ALA A 505 8.22 -9.80 -3.67
N ILE A 506 7.22 -9.66 -2.80
CA ILE A 506 5.82 -10.00 -2.95
C ILE A 506 5.00 -8.82 -2.44
N GLY A 507 3.79 -8.61 -2.95
CA GLY A 507 2.82 -7.72 -2.32
C GLY A 507 1.54 -7.56 -3.14
N ILE A 508 1.62 -6.77 -4.20
CA ILE A 508 0.48 -6.52 -5.10
C ILE A 508 0.65 -7.37 -6.37
N SER A 509 -0.37 -8.13 -6.77
CA SER A 509 -0.40 -8.78 -8.09
C SER A 509 -1.74 -8.70 -8.80
N PHE A 510 -1.70 -8.80 -10.13
CA PHE A 510 -2.87 -9.03 -10.97
C PHE A 510 -2.99 -10.54 -11.24
N GLY A 511 -4.06 -11.18 -10.76
CA GLY A 511 -4.13 -12.64 -10.65
C GLY A 511 -3.24 -13.21 -9.54
N GLU A 512 -3.41 -14.50 -9.25
CA GLU A 512 -2.58 -15.22 -8.27
C GLU A 512 -1.12 -15.30 -8.75
N MET A 513 -0.17 -15.28 -7.81
CA MET A 513 1.24 -15.51 -8.13
C MET A 513 1.53 -16.98 -8.43
N VAL A 514 1.88 -17.29 -9.68
CA VAL A 514 2.31 -18.63 -10.12
C VAL A 514 3.83 -18.80 -10.10
N ASN A 515 4.29 -20.04 -9.91
CA ASN A 515 5.70 -20.38 -10.05
C ASN A 515 6.15 -20.26 -11.53
N ALA A 516 7.34 -19.72 -11.77
CA ALA A 516 7.89 -19.54 -13.10
C ALA A 516 9.36 -19.96 -13.21
N THR A 517 9.76 -20.41 -14.39
CA THR A 517 11.13 -20.80 -14.74
C THR A 517 11.56 -20.15 -16.05
N GLY A 518 12.87 -20.01 -16.26
CA GLY A 518 13.38 -19.37 -17.49
C GLY A 518 13.16 -17.86 -17.56
N LEU A 519 12.96 -17.19 -16.41
CA LEU A 519 12.84 -15.73 -16.35
C LEU A 519 14.20 -15.10 -16.73
N THR A 520 14.28 -14.50 -17.92
CA THR A 520 15.51 -13.87 -18.40
C THR A 520 15.73 -12.51 -17.75
N ALA A 521 16.84 -12.40 -17.00
CA ALA A 521 17.36 -11.17 -16.44
C ALA A 521 18.59 -10.70 -17.24
N THR A 522 18.66 -9.41 -17.54
CA THR A 522 19.73 -8.80 -18.35
C THR A 522 20.19 -7.49 -17.73
N ASN A 523 21.51 -7.30 -17.61
CA ASN A 523 22.15 -6.04 -17.25
C ASN A 523 23.10 -5.61 -18.37
N THR A 524 23.11 -4.32 -18.71
CA THR A 524 23.80 -3.78 -19.88
C THR A 524 24.51 -2.49 -19.51
N GLN A 525 25.85 -2.45 -19.63
CA GLN A 525 26.65 -1.24 -19.46
C GLN A 525 27.30 -0.82 -20.76
N ASN A 526 27.18 0.46 -21.10
CA ASN A 526 27.87 1.07 -22.24
C ASN A 526 29.17 1.72 -21.78
N TYR A 527 30.29 1.23 -22.29
CA TYR A 527 31.59 1.88 -22.19
C TYR A 527 31.91 2.65 -23.48
N GLN A 528 32.96 3.46 -23.48
CA GLN A 528 33.43 4.19 -24.66
C GLN A 528 34.92 3.94 -24.85
N GLN A 529 35.33 3.51 -26.04
CA GLN A 529 36.73 3.29 -26.37
C GLN A 529 37.23 4.36 -27.35
N SER A 530 38.39 4.94 -27.03
CA SER A 530 39.15 5.83 -27.89
C SER A 530 40.02 5.04 -28.88
N TYR A 531 40.05 5.55 -30.11
CA TYR A 531 40.86 5.06 -31.22
C TYR A 531 41.56 6.23 -31.92
N GLN A 532 42.70 5.94 -32.55
CA GLN A 532 43.51 6.89 -33.31
C GLN A 532 43.86 6.31 -34.68
N SER A 533 43.79 7.13 -35.71
CA SER A 533 44.22 6.81 -37.07
C SER A 533 45.26 7.85 -37.50
N THR A 534 46.32 7.40 -38.16
CA THR A 534 47.49 8.22 -38.52
C THR A 534 47.74 8.18 -40.02
N ARG A 535 48.35 9.22 -40.58
CA ARG A 535 48.81 9.25 -41.97
C ARG A 535 50.13 9.98 -42.09
N SER A 536 50.90 9.65 -43.12
CA SER A 536 52.10 10.39 -43.51
C SER A 536 51.75 11.55 -44.44
N CYS A 537 52.69 12.49 -44.56
CA CYS A 537 52.76 13.45 -45.66
C CYS A 537 54.22 13.47 -46.15
N ASN A 538 54.45 13.87 -47.40
CA ASN A 538 55.82 14.12 -47.84
C ASN A 538 56.24 15.54 -47.40
N THR A 539 57.23 15.66 -46.52
CA THR A 539 57.70 16.94 -45.98
C THR A 539 58.86 17.49 -46.78
N ASN A 540 58.83 18.79 -47.10
CA ASN A 540 60.01 19.48 -47.59
C ASN A 540 61.06 19.69 -46.48
N TRP A 541 62.22 20.27 -46.81
CA TRP A 541 63.33 20.51 -45.87
C TRP A 541 63.00 21.44 -44.68
N LEU A 542 61.86 22.15 -44.72
CA LEU A 542 61.35 22.98 -43.62
C LEU A 542 60.34 22.22 -42.71
N GLY A 543 60.14 20.92 -42.96
CA GLY A 543 59.14 20.10 -42.25
C GLY A 543 57.70 20.31 -42.71
N ASN A 544 57.47 21.09 -43.77
CA ASN A 544 56.11 21.36 -44.27
C ASN A 544 55.65 20.25 -45.23
N CYS A 545 54.48 19.67 -44.97
CA CYS A 545 53.79 18.76 -45.89
C CYS A 545 53.57 19.44 -47.26
N ASN A 546 54.28 18.98 -48.30
CA ASN A 546 54.32 19.64 -49.61
C ASN A 546 54.59 18.63 -50.74
N GLY A 547 53.52 18.01 -51.25
CA GLY A 547 53.58 17.06 -52.37
C GLY A 547 52.46 16.01 -52.40
N GLY A 548 51.76 15.82 -51.29
CA GLY A 548 50.62 14.90 -51.18
C GLY A 548 50.40 14.39 -49.76
N TRP A 549 49.17 14.00 -49.45
CA TRP A 549 48.81 13.33 -48.21
C TRP A 549 48.74 11.82 -48.43
N GLY A 550 49.36 11.04 -47.54
CA GLY A 550 49.14 9.60 -47.50
C GLY A 550 47.71 9.26 -47.08
N ASN A 551 47.25 8.07 -47.46
CA ASN A 551 45.99 7.54 -46.97
C ASN A 551 46.00 7.43 -45.44
N TRP A 552 44.83 7.59 -44.82
CA TRP A 552 44.66 7.30 -43.40
C TRP A 552 44.88 5.81 -43.14
N GLY A 553 45.85 5.51 -42.28
CA GLY A 553 46.11 4.18 -41.78
C GLY A 553 45.02 3.69 -40.81
N ASN A 554 45.02 2.37 -40.63
CA ASN A 554 44.12 1.59 -39.80
C ASN A 554 43.90 2.19 -38.39
N TRP A 555 42.66 2.19 -37.92
CA TRP A 555 42.27 2.74 -36.62
C TRP A 555 42.79 1.87 -35.47
N GLN A 556 43.89 2.30 -34.83
CA GLN A 556 44.46 1.66 -33.65
C GLN A 556 43.71 2.08 -32.40
N GLN A 557 43.57 1.18 -31.43
CA GLN A 557 43.03 1.52 -30.11
C GLN A 557 44.06 2.33 -29.31
N THR A 558 43.62 3.31 -28.51
CA THR A 558 44.51 4.07 -27.62
C THR A 558 44.07 3.97 -26.15
N ALA A 559 45.00 4.24 -25.23
CA ALA A 559 44.70 4.38 -23.80
C ALA A 559 44.34 5.84 -23.42
N ASN A 560 43.99 6.69 -24.40
CA ASN A 560 43.67 8.08 -24.17
C ASN A 560 42.30 8.21 -23.49
N THR A 561 42.32 8.45 -22.18
CA THR A 561 41.14 8.77 -21.36
C THR A 561 40.70 10.24 -21.49
N LYS A 562 41.40 11.05 -22.29
CA LYS A 562 41.13 12.48 -22.48
C LYS A 562 41.22 12.83 -23.96
N TYR A 563 40.14 13.38 -24.50
CA TYR A 563 40.04 13.86 -25.88
C TYR A 563 40.32 15.36 -25.91
N THR A 564 41.32 15.84 -26.67
CA THR A 564 41.68 17.27 -26.71
C THR A 564 41.13 17.98 -27.95
N GLN A 565 40.65 19.22 -27.78
CA GLN A 565 39.93 19.94 -28.84
C GLN A 565 40.84 20.76 -29.76
N ASN A 566 42.09 21.02 -29.37
CA ASN A 566 43.03 21.85 -30.11
C ASN A 566 44.49 21.65 -29.62
N THR A 567 45.42 22.27 -30.35
CA THR A 567 46.86 22.35 -30.01
C THR A 567 47.16 23.10 -28.69
N ASN A 568 46.16 23.70 -28.05
CA ASN A 568 46.32 24.44 -26.79
C ASN A 568 46.02 23.53 -25.57
N GLY A 569 45.84 22.22 -25.77
CA GLY A 569 45.72 21.22 -24.70
C GLY A 569 44.35 21.20 -23.99
N GLN A 570 43.34 21.92 -24.50
CA GLN A 570 42.02 21.96 -23.88
C GLN A 570 41.31 20.60 -24.01
N ILE A 571 40.92 20.00 -22.89
CA ILE A 571 40.19 18.72 -22.84
C ILE A 571 38.71 18.99 -23.19
N TYR A 572 38.20 18.27 -24.18
CA TYR A 572 36.79 18.30 -24.58
C TYR A 572 35.95 17.28 -23.81
N GLN A 573 36.46 16.06 -23.64
CA GLN A 573 35.76 14.98 -22.96
C GLN A 573 36.74 14.02 -22.28
N THR A 574 36.38 13.54 -21.09
CA THR A 574 37.03 12.39 -20.43
C THR A 574 36.28 11.12 -20.82
N ILE A 575 37.01 10.06 -21.18
CA ILE A 575 36.49 8.80 -21.70
C ILE A 575 36.85 7.67 -20.72
N SER A 576 35.90 6.78 -20.44
CA SER A 576 36.08 5.68 -19.49
C SER A 576 36.62 4.42 -20.17
N ASN A 577 37.82 3.97 -19.77
CA ASN A 577 38.49 2.81 -20.34
C ASN A 577 37.60 1.56 -20.31
N VAL A 578 37.53 0.85 -21.44
CA VAL A 578 36.80 -0.41 -21.53
C VAL A 578 37.55 -1.50 -20.74
N PRO A 579 36.90 -2.21 -19.79
CA PRO A 579 37.56 -3.28 -19.04
C PRO A 579 37.93 -4.45 -19.95
N LEU A 580 38.98 -5.20 -19.57
CA LEU A 580 39.42 -6.40 -20.29
C LEU A 580 38.47 -7.59 -20.09
N THR A 581 37.71 -7.60 -19.00
CA THR A 581 36.79 -8.66 -18.61
C THR A 581 35.41 -8.08 -18.30
N ASN A 582 34.35 -8.82 -18.67
CA ASN A 582 33.00 -8.48 -18.28
C ASN A 582 32.74 -8.96 -16.85
N THR A 583 32.55 -8.02 -15.92
CA THR A 583 32.26 -8.31 -14.51
C THR A 583 30.82 -7.95 -14.12
N LEU A 584 29.96 -7.58 -15.08
CA LEU A 584 28.56 -7.26 -14.82
C LEU A 584 27.83 -8.44 -14.19
N ASN A 585 27.08 -8.18 -13.13
CA ASN A 585 26.12 -9.12 -12.56
C ASN A 585 24.70 -8.71 -12.95
N VAL A 586 23.77 -9.65 -12.92
CA VAL A 586 22.35 -9.39 -13.18
C VAL A 586 21.56 -9.56 -11.89
N THR A 587 20.67 -8.62 -11.59
CA THR A 587 19.63 -8.83 -10.57
C THR A 587 18.64 -9.85 -11.13
N PRO A 588 18.20 -10.87 -10.36
CA PRO A 588 17.15 -11.78 -10.82
C PRO A 588 15.85 -11.03 -11.15
N LYS A 589 14.95 -11.68 -11.89
CA LYS A 589 13.64 -11.12 -12.24
C LYS A 589 12.51 -11.80 -11.47
N SER A 590 11.53 -11.02 -11.01
CA SER A 590 10.24 -11.51 -10.50
C SER A 590 9.29 -11.91 -11.64
N ILE A 591 8.17 -12.55 -11.29
CA ILE A 591 7.09 -12.88 -12.25
C ILE A 591 6.38 -11.62 -12.75
N GLY A 592 5.90 -11.65 -13.99
CA GLY A 592 5.42 -10.45 -14.69
C GLY A 592 4.13 -9.83 -14.15
N ASN A 593 3.37 -10.55 -13.32
CA ASN A 593 2.13 -10.06 -12.72
C ASN A 593 2.28 -9.62 -11.25
N ASN A 594 3.45 -9.82 -10.64
CA ASN A 594 3.79 -9.35 -9.29
C ASN A 594 4.46 -7.97 -9.38
N LEU A 595 3.84 -6.95 -8.79
CA LEU A 595 4.28 -5.56 -8.80
C LEU A 595 5.26 -5.24 -7.64
N GLY A 596 5.48 -6.18 -6.73
CA GLY A 596 6.32 -6.01 -5.54
C GLY A 596 5.52 -5.55 -4.31
N SER A 597 6.26 -5.09 -3.30
CA SER A 597 5.73 -4.62 -2.01
C SER A 597 5.43 -3.12 -2.02
N ALA A 598 4.58 -2.67 -1.10
CA ALA A 598 4.28 -1.26 -0.87
C ALA A 598 4.27 -0.93 0.62
N VAL A 599 4.78 0.24 0.99
CA VAL A 599 4.76 0.76 2.37
C VAL A 599 4.45 2.25 2.36
N ILE A 600 3.52 2.63 3.22
CA ILE A 600 3.19 3.99 3.64
C ILE A 600 3.36 3.97 5.17
N ASP A 601 4.33 4.69 5.70
CA ASP A 601 4.70 4.62 7.12
C ASP A 601 4.82 6.04 7.69
N GLY A 602 4.44 6.23 8.96
CA GLY A 602 4.51 7.54 9.63
C GLY A 602 3.51 8.58 9.13
N VAL A 603 2.28 8.20 8.73
CA VAL A 603 1.27 9.15 8.25
C VAL A 603 0.48 9.78 9.41
N LEU A 604 0.72 11.06 9.67
CA LEU A 604 -0.13 11.90 10.53
C LEU A 604 -1.13 12.70 9.69
N ILE A 605 -2.40 12.69 10.09
CA ILE A 605 -3.44 13.55 9.52
C ILE A 605 -3.63 14.77 10.45
N GLN A 606 -3.10 15.94 10.07
CA GLN A 606 -3.20 17.16 10.90
C GLN A 606 -4.59 17.81 10.86
N HIS A 607 -5.28 17.63 9.73
CA HIS A 607 -6.63 18.09 9.41
C HIS A 607 -7.10 17.34 8.16
N LEU A 608 -8.38 16.97 8.08
CA LEU A 608 -8.97 16.35 6.89
C LEU A 608 -10.48 16.56 6.90
N LYS A 609 -11.03 17.30 5.94
CA LYS A 609 -12.46 17.54 5.77
C LYS A 609 -12.96 16.91 4.47
N PHE A 610 -13.89 15.97 4.57
CA PHE A 610 -14.75 15.56 3.47
C PHE A 610 -16.10 16.27 3.65
N SER A 611 -16.58 16.96 2.62
CA SER A 611 -17.87 17.66 2.66
C SER A 611 -18.65 17.39 1.37
N THR A 612 -19.93 17.07 1.49
CA THR A 612 -20.83 17.02 0.33
C THR A 612 -21.02 18.43 -0.21
N THR A 613 -20.92 18.65 -1.52
CA THR A 613 -21.49 19.86 -2.14
C THR A 613 -22.96 19.59 -2.44
N GLY A 614 -23.82 19.96 -1.50
CA GLY A 614 -25.27 19.92 -1.63
C GLY A 614 -25.74 20.83 -2.76
N LEU A 615 -26.50 20.25 -3.68
CA LEU A 615 -27.11 20.95 -4.81
C LEU A 615 -28.41 21.60 -4.33
N ASN A 616 -28.32 22.88 -3.94
CA ASN A 616 -29.45 23.81 -3.82
C ASN A 616 -29.66 24.53 -5.15
#